data_AF-A0AAV4IXQ9-F1
#
_entry.id   AF-A0AAV4IXQ9-F1
#
_cell.length_a   1.000
_cell.length_b   1.000
_cell.length_c   1.000
_cell.angle_alpha   90.00
_cell.angle_beta   90.00
_cell.angle_gamma   90.00
#
_symmetry.space_group_name_H-M   'P 1'
#
loop_
_entity.id
_entity.type
_entity.pdbx_description
1 polymer ?
#
loop_
_entity_poly.entity_id
_entity_poly.type
_entity_poly.pdbx_seq_one_letter_code
_entity_poly.pdbx_strand_id
1 'polypeptide(L)'
;MADWSFDIFTSGSLRHYIARSDRLPDSKTFELFCTNYDSQVTAALFIPEQNQRKKSLKNLNIRVDQGRQWSIRASAHTMSLVSRQTLSHSLLSDLKTGNRVTVTYPLSKDKNTSLRFSLKGSGKALARLEKQCAAAG
;
A
#
# COMPACT_ATOMS: atom_id res chain seq x y z
N MET A 1 -11.04 0.24 12.51
CA MET A 1 -9.80 0.29 11.69
C MET A 1 -8.73 -0.46 12.45
N ALA A 2 -7.98 -1.33 11.79
CA ALA A 2 -6.93 -2.12 12.44
C ALA A 2 -5.62 -1.32 12.53
N ASP A 3 -4.83 -1.64 13.55
CA ASP A 3 -3.44 -1.22 13.66
C ASP A 3 -2.62 -1.88 12.55
N TRP A 4 -1.49 -1.27 12.19
CA TRP A 4 -0.59 -1.86 11.20
C TRP A 4 0.07 -3.13 11.72
N SER A 5 0.00 -4.20 10.94
CA SER A 5 0.73 -5.44 11.18
C SER A 5 1.94 -5.56 10.25
N PHE A 6 2.87 -6.43 10.62
CA PHE A 6 3.97 -6.87 9.75
C PHE A 6 3.91 -8.40 9.65
N ASP A 7 3.82 -8.89 8.41
CA ASP A 7 3.63 -10.30 8.09
C ASP A 7 4.69 -10.75 7.08
N ILE A 8 5.04 -12.04 7.13
CA ILE A 8 5.96 -12.69 6.20
C ILE A 8 5.28 -13.95 5.67
N PHE A 9 5.32 -14.16 4.35
CA PHE A 9 4.94 -15.43 3.76
C PHE A 9 5.83 -15.80 2.57
N THR A 10 5.80 -17.07 2.19
CA THR A 10 6.61 -17.60 1.08
C THR A 10 5.69 -18.11 -0.02
N SER A 11 6.02 -17.80 -1.27
CA SER A 11 5.36 -18.32 -2.47
C SER A 11 6.42 -18.79 -3.47
N GLY A 12 6.62 -20.11 -3.56
CA GLY A 12 7.73 -20.68 -4.33
C GLY A 12 9.08 -20.26 -3.74
N SER A 13 9.96 -19.67 -4.55
CA SER A 13 11.24 -19.11 -4.11
C SER A 13 11.14 -17.68 -3.55
N LEU A 14 9.99 -17.03 -3.69
CA LEU A 14 9.79 -15.65 -3.23
C LEU A 14 9.36 -15.64 -1.77
N ARG A 15 10.08 -14.86 -0.96
CA ARG A 15 9.65 -14.48 0.39
C ARG A 15 9.13 -13.06 0.34
N HIS A 16 7.88 -12.88 0.74
CA HIS A 16 7.18 -11.60 0.77
C HIS A 16 7.21 -11.02 2.17
N TYR A 17 7.56 -9.75 2.27
CA TYR A 17 7.51 -8.97 3.50
C TYR A 17 6.43 -7.91 3.34
N ILE A 18 5.47 -7.86 4.25
CA ILE A 18 4.29 -7.00 4.11
C ILE A 18 4.05 -6.23 5.41
N ALA A 19 3.90 -4.92 5.30
CA ALA A 19 3.31 -4.08 6.33
C ALA A 19 1.92 -3.64 5.84
N ARG A 20 0.86 -3.86 6.62
CA ARG A 20 -0.51 -3.59 6.15
C ARG A 20 -1.44 -3.04 7.22
N SER A 21 -2.48 -2.35 6.80
CA SER A 21 -3.61 -1.93 7.64
C SER A 21 -4.94 -2.29 6.99
N ASP A 22 -5.77 -2.98 7.77
CA ASP A 22 -7.12 -3.38 7.37
C ASP A 22 -8.17 -2.34 7.79
N ARG A 23 -9.09 -2.07 6.87
CA ARG A 23 -10.31 -1.33 7.11
C ARG A 23 -11.47 -2.31 7.29
N LEU A 24 -11.82 -2.56 8.55
CA LEU A 24 -13.00 -3.31 8.95
C LEU A 24 -14.25 -2.39 9.02
N PRO A 25 -15.45 -2.88 8.65
CA PRO A 25 -15.76 -4.25 8.22
C PRO A 25 -15.56 -4.51 6.71
N ASP A 26 -15.19 -3.49 5.93
CA ASP A 26 -15.23 -3.52 4.45
C ASP A 26 -14.14 -4.39 3.78
N SER A 27 -13.33 -5.12 4.57
CA SER A 27 -12.22 -6.00 4.15
C SER A 27 -11.26 -5.40 3.11
N LYS A 28 -11.09 -4.08 3.14
CA LYS A 28 -10.13 -3.35 2.30
C LYS A 28 -8.82 -3.23 3.03
N THR A 29 -7.72 -3.41 2.32
CA THR A 29 -6.39 -3.41 2.93
C THR A 29 -5.47 -2.48 2.17
N PHE A 30 -4.74 -1.64 2.89
CA PHE A 30 -3.61 -0.91 2.33
C PHE A 30 -2.32 -1.60 2.76
N GLU A 31 -1.54 -2.04 1.78
CA GLU A 31 -0.34 -2.86 1.98
C GLU A 31 0.88 -2.16 1.41
N LEU A 32 1.97 -2.21 2.15
CA LEU A 32 3.31 -1.90 1.68
C LEU A 32 4.13 -3.18 1.72
N PHE A 33 4.88 -3.47 0.66
CA PHE A 33 5.56 -4.74 0.54
C PHE A 33 6.84 -4.68 -0.30
N CYS A 34 7.67 -5.70 -0.12
CA CYS A 34 8.81 -6.04 -0.98
C CYS A 34 9.02 -7.56 -0.91
N THR A 35 9.74 -8.13 -1.87
CA THR A 35 10.23 -9.51 -1.80
C THR A 35 11.69 -9.57 -1.36
N ASN A 36 12.22 -10.78 -1.16
CA ASN A 36 13.64 -11.03 -0.98
C ASN A 36 14.53 -10.73 -2.21
N TYR A 37 13.96 -10.20 -3.29
CA TYR A 37 14.70 -9.67 -4.45
C TYR A 37 14.47 -8.17 -4.67
N ASP A 38 13.57 -7.54 -3.90
CA ASP A 38 13.23 -6.13 -4.07
C ASP A 38 13.93 -5.28 -3.01
N SER A 39 14.86 -4.42 -3.44
CA SER A 39 15.56 -3.49 -2.53
C SER A 39 14.69 -2.30 -2.08
N GLN A 40 13.48 -2.16 -2.63
CA GLN A 40 12.63 -1.00 -2.45
C GLN A 40 11.17 -1.38 -2.15
N VAL A 41 10.50 -0.52 -1.37
CA VAL A 41 9.11 -0.71 -0.95
C VAL A 41 8.14 -0.29 -2.05
N THR A 42 7.16 -1.16 -2.31
CA THR A 42 6.02 -0.92 -3.22
C THR A 42 4.72 -0.89 -2.42
N ALA A 43 3.66 -0.30 -2.98
CA ALA A 43 2.34 -0.24 -2.38
C ALA A 43 1.30 -1.05 -3.15
N ALA A 44 0.34 -1.64 -2.44
CA ALA A 44 -0.88 -2.20 -2.97
C ALA A 44 -2.10 -1.73 -2.17
N LEU A 45 -3.23 -1.65 -2.85
CA LEU A 45 -4.54 -1.43 -2.26
C LEU A 45 -5.46 -2.56 -2.68
N PHE A 46 -5.89 -3.38 -1.72
CA PHE A 46 -6.85 -4.46 -1.92
C PHE A 46 -8.28 -3.95 -1.77
N ILE A 47 -9.10 -4.18 -2.79
CA ILE A 47 -10.47 -3.67 -2.93
C ILE A 47 -11.34 -4.84 -3.42
N PRO A 48 -12.00 -5.59 -2.52
CA PRO A 48 -12.73 -6.80 -2.90
C PRO A 48 -13.85 -6.57 -3.92
N GLU A 49 -14.57 -5.46 -3.81
CA GLU A 49 -15.70 -5.15 -4.70
C GLU A 49 -15.28 -4.66 -6.09
N GLN A 50 -14.00 -4.31 -6.27
CA GLN A 50 -13.48 -4.01 -7.58
C GLN A 50 -13.37 -5.32 -8.36
N ASN A 51 -13.90 -5.36 -9.59
CA ASN A 51 -13.72 -6.47 -10.50
C ASN A 51 -13.21 -5.95 -11.85
N GLN A 52 -11.89 -5.76 -11.95
CA GLN A 52 -11.27 -5.28 -13.18
C GLN A 52 -10.98 -6.45 -14.11
N ARG A 53 -11.79 -6.57 -15.16
CA ARG A 53 -11.62 -7.61 -16.20
C ARG A 53 -10.44 -7.34 -17.15
N LYS A 54 -9.96 -6.10 -17.23
CA LYS A 54 -8.83 -5.70 -18.10
C LYS A 54 -7.76 -4.98 -17.28
N LYS A 55 -6.50 -5.39 -17.47
CA LYS A 55 -5.34 -4.67 -16.91
C LYS A 55 -5.37 -3.23 -17.43
N SER A 56 -5.37 -2.27 -16.52
CA SER A 56 -5.30 -0.85 -16.85
C SER A 56 -4.41 -0.11 -15.86
N LEU A 57 -3.85 1.02 -16.28
CA LEU A 57 -3.10 1.90 -15.41
C LEU A 57 -4.03 2.92 -14.78
N LYS A 58 -3.93 3.08 -13.46
CA LYS A 58 -4.69 4.03 -12.66
C LYS A 58 -3.75 4.86 -11.81
N ASN A 59 -4.14 6.10 -11.51
CA ASN A 59 -3.42 6.90 -10.52
C ASN A 59 -4.00 6.64 -9.14
N LEU A 60 -3.15 6.26 -8.21
CA LEU A 60 -3.47 6.12 -6.79
C LEU A 60 -2.89 7.33 -6.07
N ASN A 61 -3.77 8.14 -5.48
CA ASN A 61 -3.39 9.33 -4.76
C ASN A 61 -3.31 8.99 -3.26
N ILE A 62 -2.15 9.18 -2.66
CA ILE A 62 -1.92 8.93 -1.23
C ILE A 62 -1.79 10.30 -0.56
N ARG A 63 -2.47 10.50 0.56
CA ARG A 63 -2.32 11.68 1.41
C ARG A 63 -2.19 11.22 2.85
N VAL A 64 -1.16 11.68 3.54
CA VAL A 64 -1.00 11.43 4.98
C VAL A 64 -1.49 12.66 5.74
N ASP A 65 -2.40 12.45 6.68
CA ASP A 65 -3.06 13.49 7.46
C ASP A 65 -3.62 14.63 6.59
N GLN A 66 -3.26 15.88 6.88
CA GLN A 66 -3.55 17.07 6.05
C GLN A 66 -2.32 17.52 5.25
N GLY A 67 -1.30 16.68 5.14
CA GLY A 67 -0.05 16.99 4.48
C GLY A 67 -0.12 16.90 2.96
N ARG A 68 1.07 16.72 2.37
CA ARG A 68 1.25 16.58 0.92
C ARG A 68 0.46 15.38 0.37
N GLN A 69 0.11 15.46 -0.91
CA GLN A 69 -0.45 14.34 -1.66
C GLN A 69 0.58 13.83 -2.68
N TRP A 70 0.69 12.51 -2.80
CA TRP A 70 1.52 11.83 -3.80
C TRP A 70 0.61 11.12 -4.79
N SER A 71 0.87 11.28 -6.08
CA SER A 71 0.21 10.51 -7.13
C SER A 71 1.15 9.41 -7.62
N ILE A 72 0.77 8.15 -7.43
CA ILE A 72 1.55 7.00 -7.88
C ILE A 72 0.79 6.23 -8.96
N ARG A 73 1.48 5.80 -10.03
CA ARG A 73 0.85 4.94 -11.04
C ARG A 73 0.75 3.51 -10.51
N ALA A 74 -0.44 2.94 -10.59
CA ALA A 74 -0.74 1.58 -10.19
C ALA A 74 -1.35 0.76 -11.34
N SER A 75 -0.98 -0.51 -11.43
CA SER A 75 -1.66 -1.50 -12.25
C SER A 75 -2.94 -1.94 -11.55
N ALA A 76 -4.05 -1.93 -12.26
CA ALA A 76 -5.27 -2.55 -11.81
C ALA A 76 -5.26 -4.06 -12.10
N HIS A 77 -5.42 -4.84 -11.04
CA HIS A 77 -5.70 -6.27 -11.04
C HIS A 77 -7.16 -6.50 -10.62
N THR A 78 -7.61 -7.76 -10.68
CA THR A 78 -9.01 -8.14 -10.43
C THR A 78 -9.56 -7.45 -9.19
N MET A 79 -8.89 -7.60 -8.04
CA MET A 79 -9.32 -7.08 -6.72
C MET A 79 -8.26 -6.15 -6.06
N SER A 80 -7.29 -5.65 -6.81
CA SER A 80 -6.24 -4.81 -6.24
C SER A 80 -5.69 -3.77 -7.21
N LEU A 81 -5.11 -2.71 -6.65
CA LEU A 81 -4.28 -1.75 -7.35
C LEU A 81 -2.86 -1.86 -6.81
N VAL A 82 -1.89 -2.22 -7.67
CA VAL A 82 -0.49 -2.42 -7.26
C VAL A 82 0.38 -1.35 -7.91
N SER A 83 1.10 -0.57 -7.11
CA SER A 83 2.01 0.47 -7.61
C SER A 83 3.05 -0.12 -8.56
N ARG A 84 3.34 0.60 -9.65
CA ARG A 84 4.45 0.29 -10.57
C ARG A 84 5.74 1.01 -10.22
N GLN A 85 5.66 1.91 -9.25
CA GLN A 85 6.78 2.72 -8.81
C GLN A 85 7.04 2.49 -7.33
N THR A 86 8.29 2.58 -6.97
CA THR A 86 8.73 2.48 -5.59
C THR A 86 8.33 3.75 -4.84
N LEU A 87 8.05 3.60 -3.55
CA LEU A 87 7.61 4.73 -2.75
C LEU A 87 8.79 5.64 -2.43
N SER A 88 8.59 6.95 -2.62
CA SER A 88 9.61 7.94 -2.25
C SER A 88 9.89 7.87 -0.75
N HIS A 89 11.14 8.14 -0.35
CA HIS A 89 11.54 8.15 1.06
C HIS A 89 10.69 9.09 1.91
N SER A 90 10.34 10.26 1.38
CA SER A 90 9.46 11.22 2.05
C SER A 90 8.05 10.68 2.32
N LEU A 91 7.45 9.93 1.40
CA LEU A 91 6.15 9.29 1.63
C LEU A 91 6.25 8.20 2.70
N LEU A 92 7.33 7.40 2.68
CA LEU A 92 7.56 6.39 3.72
C LEU A 92 7.75 7.02 5.11
N SER A 93 8.47 8.14 5.20
CA SER A 93 8.66 8.90 6.44
C SER A 93 7.32 9.40 7.00
N ASP A 94 6.48 9.97 6.14
CA ASP A 94 5.18 10.48 6.55
C ASP A 94 4.25 9.34 6.97
N LEU A 95 4.28 8.19 6.28
CA LEU A 95 3.51 7.01 6.67
C LEU A 95 3.94 6.42 8.02
N LYS A 96 5.22 6.57 8.43
CA LYS A 96 5.73 6.10 9.72
C LYS A 96 5.32 6.99 10.91
N THR A 97 5.17 8.28 10.66
CA THR A 97 5.01 9.31 11.70
C THR A 97 3.63 9.93 11.76
N GLY A 98 2.86 9.82 10.67
CA GLY A 98 1.49 10.34 10.57
C GLY A 98 0.48 9.52 11.35
N ASN A 99 -0.74 10.04 11.42
CA ASN A 99 -1.84 9.44 12.17
C ASN A 99 -2.81 8.66 11.29
N ARG A 100 -3.05 9.14 10.07
CA ARG A 100 -4.00 8.55 9.13
C ARG A 100 -3.50 8.71 7.70
N VAL A 101 -3.74 7.70 6.87
CA VAL A 101 -3.55 7.80 5.42
C VAL A 101 -4.90 7.76 4.71
N THR A 102 -5.07 8.64 3.74
CA THR A 102 -6.18 8.63 2.80
C THR A 102 -5.66 8.20 1.44
N VAL A 103 -6.22 7.15 0.89
CA VAL A 103 -5.90 6.63 -0.43
C VAL A 103 -7.09 6.85 -1.35
N THR A 104 -6.91 7.67 -2.38
CA THR A 104 -7.93 7.98 -3.38
C THR A 104 -7.60 7.30 -4.70
N TYR A 105 -8.56 6.57 -5.26
CA TYR A 105 -8.39 5.84 -6.52
C TYR A 105 -9.63 5.97 -7.42
N PRO A 106 -9.47 5.87 -8.74
CA PRO A 106 -10.59 5.87 -9.69
C PRO A 106 -11.30 4.51 -9.71
N LEU A 107 -12.57 4.48 -9.30
CA LEU A 107 -13.44 3.30 -9.39
C LEU A 107 -13.98 3.12 -10.82
N SER A 108 -14.32 4.23 -11.48
CA SER A 108 -14.72 4.30 -12.89
C SER A 108 -14.05 5.49 -13.57
N LYS A 109 -14.38 5.79 -14.85
CA LYS A 109 -13.85 6.98 -15.54
C LYS A 109 -14.23 8.29 -14.83
N ASP A 110 -15.43 8.33 -14.23
CA ASP A 110 -16.03 9.55 -13.70
C ASP A 110 -16.16 9.55 -12.16
N LYS A 111 -15.76 8.45 -11.51
CA LYS A 111 -15.91 8.28 -10.06
C LYS A 111 -14.60 7.93 -9.38
N ASN A 112 -14.18 8.81 -8.47
CA ASN A 112 -13.10 8.55 -7.52
C ASN A 112 -13.67 8.12 -6.17
N THR A 113 -13.00 7.17 -5.53
CA THR A 113 -13.30 6.69 -4.19
C THR A 113 -12.12 6.97 -3.28
N SER A 114 -12.38 7.38 -2.04
CA SER A 114 -11.34 7.61 -1.03
C SER A 114 -11.52 6.67 0.15
N LEU A 115 -10.43 6.00 0.52
CA LEU A 115 -10.37 5.12 1.69
C LEU A 115 -9.43 5.72 2.72
N ARG A 116 -9.79 5.57 3.98
CA ARG A 116 -8.98 6.02 5.12
C ARG A 116 -8.49 4.79 5.87
N PHE A 117 -7.22 4.82 6.27
CA PHE A 117 -6.59 3.80 7.08
C PHE A 117 -5.89 4.48 8.26
N SER A 118 -5.97 3.85 9.43
CA SER A 118 -5.19 4.26 10.60
C SER A 118 -3.70 4.08 10.29
N LEU A 119 -2.83 4.95 10.79
CA LEU A 119 -1.38 4.74 10.81
C LEU A 119 -0.88 4.30 12.19
N LYS A 120 -1.78 3.97 13.13
CA LYS A 120 -1.38 3.42 14.43
C LYS A 120 -0.56 2.14 14.24
N GLY A 121 0.65 2.12 14.79
CA GLY A 121 1.60 1.01 14.66
C GLY A 121 2.42 0.98 13.36
N SER A 122 2.16 1.88 12.39
CA SER A 122 2.83 1.88 11.09
C SER A 122 4.34 2.06 11.21
N GLY A 123 4.81 2.94 12.11
CA GLY A 123 6.24 3.18 12.32
C GLY A 123 7.04 1.91 12.59
N LYS A 124 6.54 1.04 13.48
CA LYS A 124 7.19 -0.24 13.80
C LYS A 124 7.10 -1.25 12.66
N ALA A 125 5.94 -1.34 12.01
CA ALA A 125 5.74 -2.27 10.89
C ALA A 125 6.60 -1.89 9.68
N LEU A 126 6.66 -0.60 9.33
CA LEU A 126 7.43 -0.09 8.20
C LEU A 126 8.94 -0.12 8.46
N ALA A 127 9.40 0.17 9.69
CA ALA A 127 10.82 0.02 10.02
C ALA A 127 11.30 -1.44 9.86
N ARG A 128 10.45 -2.42 10.20
CA ARG A 128 10.74 -3.84 9.95
C ARG A 128 10.77 -4.15 8.45
N LEU A 129 9.78 -3.65 7.70
CA LEU A 129 9.70 -3.83 6.26
C LEU A 129 10.93 -3.28 5.56
N GLU A 130 11.28 -2.01 5.78
CA GLU A 130 12.44 -1.37 5.15
C GLU A 130 13.75 -2.10 5.46
N LYS A 131 13.91 -2.62 6.69
CA LYS A 131 15.07 -3.44 7.05
C LYS A 131 15.15 -4.71 6.20
N GLN A 132 14.02 -5.37 5.92
CA GLN A 132 14.00 -6.57 5.08
C GLN A 132 14.27 -6.23 3.60
N CYS A 133 13.67 -5.15 3.08
CA CYS A 133 13.92 -4.74 1.70
C CYS A 133 15.38 -4.33 1.50
N ALA A 134 15.98 -3.60 2.45
CA ALA A 134 17.39 -3.21 2.36
C ALA A 134 18.36 -4.41 2.39
N ALA A 135 17.94 -5.57 2.90
CA ALA A 135 18.73 -6.80 2.92
C ALA A 135 18.51 -7.69 1.68
N ALA A 136 17.58 -7.31 0.79
CA ALA A 136 17.21 -8.06 -0.41
C ALA A 136 18.02 -7.69 -1.66
N GLY A 137 18.93 -6.72 -1.55
CA GLY A 137 19.87 -6.30 -2.59
C GLY A 137 21.29 -6.24 -2.07
#